data_AF-A0A2E3S5P0-F1
#
_entry.id   AF-A0A2E3S5P0-F1
#
_cell.length_a   1.000
_cell.length_b   1.000
_cell.length_c   1.000
_cell.angle_alpha   90.00
_cell.angle_beta   90.00
_cell.angle_gamma   90.00
#
_symmetry.space_group_name_H-M   'P 1'
#
loop_
_entity.id
_entity.type
_entity.pdbx_description
1 polymer ?
#
loop_
_entity_poly.entity_id
_entity_poly.type
_entity_poly.pdbx_seq_one_letter_code
_entity_poly.pdbx_strand_id
1 'polypeptide(L)'
;MNMGEKSTPSWILAIALVLPGLILATKFDSGEELPDFFGLSYGSIGSNMLTIMFEFFVMGQLVLGPTTCAVLARRMQLSAAVFVAMGSSTVLLISNQVIVDLANLYNAVAVLTCTACLVPFIMVLRNKRTQLPAGRSRHTWASLISVSTLMFASATMVVAIQNMESPQIDDNLAWSSLVLVAGAIGWAWPKGAEIIEDVSEEIIEKAS
;
A
#
# COMPACT_ATOMS: atom_id res chain seq x y z
N MET A 1 5.49 -17.44 25.01
CA MET A 1 6.44 -17.11 23.92
C MET A 1 6.51 -15.58 23.83
N ASN A 2 7.67 -14.99 24.13
CA ASN A 2 7.87 -13.54 24.33
C ASN A 2 7.49 -12.70 23.09
N MET A 3 6.38 -11.97 23.15
CA MET A 3 5.92 -11.02 22.13
C MET A 3 6.22 -9.53 22.46
N GLY A 4 7.06 -9.25 23.46
CA GLY A 4 7.14 -7.91 24.07
C GLY A 4 8.14 -6.91 23.49
N GLU A 5 9.25 -7.33 22.86
CA GLU A 5 10.44 -6.45 22.78
C GLU A 5 10.97 -6.17 21.37
N LYS A 6 10.36 -6.71 20.31
CA LYS A 6 10.84 -6.53 18.92
C LYS A 6 9.86 -5.84 17.95
N SER A 7 8.67 -5.43 18.40
CA SER A 7 7.63 -4.82 17.53
C SER A 7 7.69 -3.29 17.46
N THR A 8 8.37 -2.63 18.39
CA THR A 8 8.48 -1.17 18.46
C THR A 8 9.13 -0.53 17.23
N PRO A 9 10.27 -1.02 16.70
CA PRO A 9 10.94 -0.33 15.60
C PRO A 9 10.15 -0.38 14.28
N SER A 10 9.36 -1.43 14.05
CA SER A 10 8.56 -1.56 12.83
C SER A 10 7.29 -0.74 12.86
N TRP A 11 6.66 -0.57 14.02
CA TRP A 11 5.57 0.39 14.18
C TRP A 11 6.04 1.83 14.03
N ILE A 12 7.20 2.16 14.59
CA ILE A 12 7.79 3.50 14.43
C ILE A 12 8.09 3.77 12.95
N LEU A 13 8.66 2.80 12.22
CA LEU A 13 8.89 2.93 10.77
C LEU A 13 7.59 3.06 9.98
N ALA A 14 6.56 2.29 10.34
CA ALA A 14 5.26 2.34 9.68
C ALA A 14 4.58 3.72 9.86
N ILE A 15 4.62 4.26 11.08
CA ILE A 15 4.08 5.59 11.38
C ILE A 15 4.92 6.67 10.70
N ALA A 16 6.25 6.60 10.79
CA ALA A 16 7.15 7.58 10.18
C ALA A 16 7.01 7.64 8.65
N LEU A 17 6.62 6.54 8.00
CA LEU A 17 6.41 6.51 6.55
C LEU A 17 5.04 7.07 6.13
N VAL A 18 3.98 6.76 6.88
CA VAL A 18 2.60 7.11 6.50
C VAL A 18 2.21 8.51 6.99
N LEU A 19 2.61 8.87 8.20
CA LEU A 19 2.19 10.11 8.86
C LEU A 19 2.55 11.37 8.06
N PRO A 20 3.77 11.50 7.49
CA PRO A 20 4.12 12.69 6.71
C PRO A 20 3.20 12.87 5.49
N GLY A 21 2.96 11.79 4.75
CA GLY A 21 2.10 11.84 3.57
C GLY A 21 0.64 12.13 3.92
N LEU A 22 0.15 11.63 5.06
CA LEU A 22 -1.22 11.89 5.51
C LEU A 22 -1.40 13.36 5.94
N ILE A 23 -0.42 13.93 6.63
CA ILE A 23 -0.47 15.34 7.07
C ILE A 23 -0.51 16.28 5.86
N LEU A 24 0.30 16.01 4.84
CA LEU A 24 0.23 16.80 3.60
C LEU A 24 -1.11 16.65 2.92
N ALA A 25 -1.50 15.42 2.65
CA ALA A 25 -2.66 15.14 1.84
C ALA A 25 -3.96 15.68 2.48
N THR A 26 -4.03 15.73 3.82
CA THR A 26 -5.25 16.16 4.52
C THR A 26 -5.30 17.64 4.90
N LYS A 27 -4.15 18.32 5.01
CA LYS A 27 -4.11 19.69 5.54
C LYS A 27 -3.57 20.74 4.58
N PHE A 28 -2.79 20.35 3.57
CA PHE A 28 -2.05 21.30 2.76
C PHE A 28 -2.16 20.91 1.29
N ASP A 29 -3.11 21.53 0.56
CA ASP A 29 -3.28 21.34 -0.90
C ASP A 29 -2.06 21.83 -1.70
N SER A 30 -1.28 22.73 -1.11
CA SER A 30 0.03 23.16 -1.58
C SER A 30 0.99 23.08 -0.39
N GLY A 31 2.14 22.39 -0.53
CA GLY A 31 3.17 22.27 0.52
C GLY A 31 3.78 23.59 1.01
N GLU A 32 3.30 24.69 0.45
CA GLU A 32 3.54 26.07 0.81
C GLU A 32 3.15 26.40 2.27
N GLU A 33 2.10 25.82 2.84
CA GLU A 33 1.65 26.16 4.21
C GLU A 33 2.33 25.32 5.34
N LEU A 34 3.13 24.31 4.98
CA LEU A 34 3.91 23.50 5.93
C LEU A 34 4.92 24.29 6.78
N PRO A 35 5.72 25.20 6.20
CA PRO A 35 6.76 25.92 6.94
C PRO A 35 6.15 26.76 8.05
N ASP A 36 5.02 27.43 7.77
CA ASP A 36 4.28 28.22 8.74
C ASP A 36 3.72 27.35 9.89
N PHE A 37 3.26 26.12 9.59
CA PHE A 37 2.82 25.18 10.62
C PHE A 37 3.96 24.74 11.57
N PHE A 38 5.18 24.61 11.05
CA PHE A 38 6.37 24.28 11.83
C PHE A 38 7.13 25.50 12.37
N GLY A 39 6.60 26.72 12.17
CA GLY A 39 7.22 27.97 12.64
C GLY A 39 8.50 28.36 11.91
N LEU A 40 8.69 27.86 10.69
CA LEU A 40 9.85 28.15 9.84
C LEU A 40 9.50 29.30 8.89
N SER A 41 10.36 30.34 8.87
CA SER A 41 10.21 31.45 7.94
C SER A 41 10.22 30.95 6.49
N TYR A 42 9.20 31.36 5.73
CA TYR A 42 9.12 31.20 4.28
C TYR A 42 10.42 31.67 3.59
N GLY A 43 10.97 30.84 2.71
CA GLY A 43 12.20 31.14 1.96
C GLY A 43 13.51 30.77 2.67
N SER A 44 13.46 30.21 3.88
CA SER A 44 14.64 29.60 4.51
C SER A 44 15.00 28.27 3.83
N ILE A 45 16.29 27.92 3.78
CA ILE A 45 16.76 26.61 3.26
C ILE A 45 16.03 25.45 3.95
N GLY A 46 15.69 25.60 5.24
CA GLY A 46 14.92 24.63 6.01
C GLY A 46 13.48 24.43 5.50
N SER A 47 12.78 25.51 5.16
CA SER A 47 11.41 25.43 4.61
C SER A 47 11.35 24.71 3.26
N ASN A 48 12.30 24.99 2.36
CA ASN A 48 12.38 24.31 1.06
C ASN A 48 12.78 22.84 1.22
N MET A 49 13.75 22.52 2.09
CA MET A 49 14.12 21.13 2.37
C MET A 49 12.94 20.33 2.94
N LEU A 50 12.18 20.92 3.86
CA LEU A 50 11.04 20.26 4.47
C LEU A 50 9.96 19.95 3.43
N THR A 51 9.59 20.94 2.62
CA THR A 51 8.60 20.77 1.54
C THR A 51 9.03 19.68 0.55
N ILE A 52 10.28 19.71 0.08
CA ILE A 52 10.83 18.69 -0.83
C ILE A 52 10.83 17.29 -0.20
N MET A 53 11.21 17.16 1.08
CA MET A 53 11.19 15.86 1.75
C MET A 53 9.77 15.30 1.86
N PHE A 54 8.82 16.15 2.21
CA PHE A 54 7.42 15.79 2.38
C PHE A 54 6.78 15.42 1.03
N GLU A 55 7.02 16.18 -0.04
CA GLU A 55 6.64 15.81 -1.42
C GLU A 55 7.28 14.49 -1.86
N PHE A 56 8.57 14.28 -1.56
CA PHE A 56 9.24 13.01 -1.83
C PHE A 56 8.60 11.85 -1.06
N PHE A 57 8.13 12.06 0.16
CA PHE A 57 7.40 11.04 0.92
C PHE A 57 6.05 10.72 0.32
N VAL A 58 5.33 11.70 -0.27
CA VAL A 58 4.05 11.48 -0.96
C VAL A 58 4.26 10.79 -2.31
N MET A 59 5.13 11.33 -3.16
CA MET A 59 5.54 10.73 -4.44
C MET A 59 6.11 9.31 -4.24
N GLY A 60 6.93 9.15 -3.20
CA GLY A 60 7.55 7.90 -2.83
C GLY A 60 6.57 6.83 -2.35
N GLN A 61 5.34 7.16 -1.91
CA GLN A 61 4.38 6.15 -1.44
C GLN A 61 4.04 5.10 -2.51
N LEU A 62 4.08 5.47 -3.79
CA LEU A 62 3.83 4.55 -4.90
C LEU A 62 4.77 3.33 -4.87
N VAL A 63 6.03 3.54 -4.49
CA VAL A 63 7.06 2.49 -4.46
C VAL A 63 7.36 2.05 -3.03
N LEU A 64 7.50 3.00 -2.11
CA LEU A 64 7.84 2.75 -0.71
C LEU A 64 6.72 2.01 0.02
N GLY A 65 5.44 2.30 -0.24
CA GLY A 65 4.32 1.62 0.41
C GLY A 65 4.32 0.11 0.17
N PRO A 66 4.25 -0.35 -1.10
CA PRO A 66 4.26 -1.78 -1.42
C PRO A 66 5.56 -2.49 -1.02
N THR A 67 6.72 -1.85 -1.20
CA THR A 67 8.02 -2.46 -0.87
C THR A 67 8.21 -2.63 0.63
N THR A 68 7.89 -1.60 1.43
CA THR A 68 7.99 -1.69 2.89
C THR A 68 6.95 -2.64 3.47
N CYS A 69 5.74 -2.71 2.89
CA CYS A 69 4.77 -3.75 3.23
C CYS A 69 5.36 -5.16 3.00
N ALA A 70 5.99 -5.40 1.85
CA ALA A 70 6.59 -6.70 1.56
C ALA A 70 7.78 -7.04 2.50
N VAL A 71 8.60 -6.05 2.86
CA VAL A 71 9.69 -6.23 3.82
C VAL A 71 9.17 -6.53 5.22
N LEU A 72 8.15 -5.81 5.69
CA LEU A 72 7.54 -6.02 7.01
C LEU A 72 6.79 -7.35 7.08
N ALA A 73 6.12 -7.77 6.00
CA ALA A 73 5.48 -9.07 5.90
C ALA A 73 6.51 -10.22 6.00
N ARG A 74 7.69 -10.10 5.36
CA ARG A 74 8.79 -11.06 5.52
C ARG A 74 9.34 -11.15 6.94
N ARG A 75 9.21 -10.09 7.74
CA ARG A 75 9.64 -10.04 9.14
C ARG A 75 8.58 -10.55 10.13
N MET A 76 7.47 -11.14 9.65
CA MET A 76 6.33 -11.60 10.47
C MET A 76 5.64 -10.47 11.26
N GLN A 77 5.75 -9.21 10.79
CA GLN A 77 5.17 -8.03 11.44
C GLN A 77 3.98 -7.50 10.63
N LEU A 78 2.93 -8.33 10.57
CA LEU A 78 1.81 -8.16 9.65
C LEU A 78 0.92 -6.97 9.97
N SER A 79 0.75 -6.63 11.25
CA SER A 79 -0.05 -5.47 11.65
C SER A 79 0.52 -4.16 11.13
N ALA A 80 1.84 -3.98 11.27
CA ALA A 80 2.55 -2.83 10.71
C ALA A 80 2.54 -2.84 9.17
N ALA A 81 2.69 -4.01 8.54
CA ALA A 81 2.62 -4.15 7.09
C ALA A 81 1.26 -3.73 6.52
N VAL A 82 0.16 -4.20 7.12
CA VAL A 82 -1.21 -3.82 6.73
C VAL A 82 -1.45 -2.33 6.97
N PHE A 83 -0.96 -1.77 8.08
CA PHE A 83 -1.07 -0.34 8.36
C PHE A 83 -0.37 0.50 7.28
N VAL A 84 0.83 0.12 6.87
CA VAL A 84 1.55 0.80 5.77
C VAL A 84 0.82 0.64 4.45
N ALA A 85 0.30 -0.55 4.14
CA ALA A 85 -0.45 -0.79 2.91
C ALA A 85 -1.72 0.07 2.83
N MET A 86 -2.50 0.14 3.92
CA MET A 86 -3.70 0.98 3.99
C MET A 86 -3.35 2.48 4.01
N GLY A 87 -2.33 2.86 4.77
CA GLY A 87 -1.85 4.23 4.88
C GLY A 87 -1.38 4.79 3.54
N SER A 88 -0.50 4.07 2.85
CA SER A 88 -0.02 4.44 1.51
C SER A 88 -1.17 4.53 0.51
N SER A 89 -2.13 3.60 0.53
CA SER A 89 -3.32 3.67 -0.33
C SER A 89 -4.16 4.92 -0.05
N THR A 90 -4.34 5.28 1.23
CA THR A 90 -5.11 6.47 1.63
C THR A 90 -4.41 7.76 1.19
N VAL A 91 -3.09 7.85 1.38
CA VAL A 91 -2.30 9.00 0.92
C VAL A 91 -2.42 9.17 -0.59
N LEU A 92 -2.34 8.08 -1.36
CA LEU A 92 -2.47 8.14 -2.81
C LEU A 92 -3.89 8.50 -3.27
N LEU A 93 -4.94 8.04 -2.58
CA LEU A 93 -6.33 8.41 -2.90
C LEU A 93 -6.62 9.89 -2.70
N ILE A 94 -6.02 10.49 -1.67
CA ILE A 94 -6.20 11.91 -1.38
C ILE A 94 -5.30 12.74 -2.31
N SER A 95 -4.05 12.32 -2.49
CA SER A 95 -3.05 13.00 -3.33
C SER A 95 -2.92 12.34 -4.71
N ASN A 96 -3.96 12.44 -5.53
CA ASN A 96 -3.99 11.84 -6.88
C ASN A 96 -3.07 12.55 -7.90
N GLN A 97 -2.59 13.77 -7.62
CA GLN A 97 -1.78 14.58 -8.54
C GLN A 97 -0.53 13.86 -9.04
N VAL A 98 0.15 13.10 -8.17
CA VAL A 98 1.32 12.28 -8.50
C VAL A 98 1.05 11.34 -9.68
N ILE A 99 -0.14 10.75 -9.69
CA ILE A 99 -0.51 9.71 -10.65
C ILE A 99 -1.01 10.34 -11.95
N VAL A 100 -1.70 11.47 -11.83
CA VAL A 100 -2.11 12.30 -12.98
C VAL A 100 -0.89 12.81 -13.74
N ASP A 101 0.12 13.35 -13.03
CA ASP A 101 1.36 13.83 -13.65
C ASP A 101 2.13 12.69 -14.33
N LEU A 102 2.20 11.52 -13.69
CA LEU A 102 2.86 10.35 -14.26
C LEU A 102 2.11 9.81 -15.48
N ALA A 103 0.77 9.81 -15.44
CA ALA A 103 -0.09 9.41 -16.56
C ALA A 103 0.07 10.37 -17.76
N ASN A 104 0.06 11.68 -17.51
CA ASN A 104 0.25 12.69 -18.55
C ASN A 104 1.62 12.59 -19.22
N LEU A 105 2.67 12.27 -18.45
CA LEU A 105 4.04 12.27 -18.96
C LEU A 105 4.41 11.00 -19.73
N TYR A 106 3.89 9.83 -19.32
CA TYR A 106 4.31 8.55 -19.90
C TYR A 106 3.19 7.57 -20.26
N ASN A 107 1.91 7.96 -20.19
CA ASN A 107 0.71 7.19 -20.53
C ASN A 107 0.86 5.68 -20.16
N ALA A 108 1.22 4.82 -21.11
CA ALA A 108 1.36 3.37 -20.89
C ALA A 108 2.39 2.98 -19.81
N VAL A 109 3.49 3.72 -19.64
CA VAL A 109 4.52 3.40 -18.64
C VAL A 109 4.00 3.63 -17.23
N ALA A 110 3.08 4.58 -17.03
CA ALA A 110 2.48 4.85 -15.72
C ALA A 110 1.69 3.63 -15.23
N VAL A 111 0.87 3.02 -16.10
CA VAL A 111 0.13 1.78 -15.78
C VAL A 111 1.04 0.59 -15.57
N LEU A 112 2.10 0.44 -16.38
CA LEU A 112 3.08 -0.63 -16.16
C LEU A 112 3.81 -0.47 -14.83
N THR A 113 4.15 0.77 -14.45
CA THR A 113 4.80 1.09 -13.17
C THR A 113 3.85 0.79 -12.00
N CYS A 114 2.59 1.20 -12.08
CA CYS A 114 1.58 0.87 -11.06
C CYS A 114 1.37 -0.65 -10.93
N THR A 115 1.36 -1.36 -12.05
CA THR A 115 1.26 -2.83 -12.08
C THR A 115 2.49 -3.48 -11.45
N ALA A 116 3.69 -2.97 -11.74
CA ALA A 116 4.92 -3.44 -11.11
C ALA A 116 4.93 -3.19 -9.60
N CYS A 117 4.38 -2.06 -9.14
CA CYS A 117 4.22 -1.73 -7.73
C CYS A 117 3.20 -2.62 -7.00
N LEU A 118 2.29 -3.30 -7.71
CA LEU A 118 1.36 -4.29 -7.12
C LEU A 118 2.02 -5.68 -6.90
N VAL A 119 3.11 -5.98 -7.62
CA VAL A 119 3.81 -7.29 -7.53
C VAL A 119 4.25 -7.64 -6.10
N PRO A 120 4.82 -6.73 -5.28
CA PRO A 120 5.19 -7.04 -3.91
C PRO A 120 4.01 -7.51 -3.05
N PHE A 121 2.82 -6.94 -3.22
CA PHE A 121 1.61 -7.36 -2.49
C PHE A 121 1.17 -8.76 -2.89
N ILE A 122 1.14 -9.05 -4.19
CA ILE A 122 0.79 -10.37 -4.72
C ILE A 122 1.82 -11.43 -4.28
N MET A 123 3.10 -11.07 -4.22
CA MET A 123 4.16 -11.96 -3.73
C MET A 123 3.99 -12.33 -2.25
N VAL A 124 3.54 -11.38 -1.42
CA VAL A 124 3.22 -11.63 0.00
C VAL A 124 2.05 -12.62 0.12
N LEU A 125 0.99 -12.44 -0.68
CA LEU A 125 -0.16 -13.37 -0.69
C LEU A 125 0.25 -14.77 -1.15
N ARG A 126 1.14 -14.88 -2.15
CA ARG A 126 1.63 -16.17 -2.65
C ARG A 126 2.46 -16.94 -1.62
N ASN A 127 3.25 -16.25 -0.81
CA ASN A 127 4.10 -16.84 0.24
C ASN A 127 3.45 -16.88 1.63
N LYS A 128 2.11 -16.89 1.69
CA LYS A 128 1.30 -16.92 2.93
C LYS A 128 1.73 -17.99 3.95
N ARG A 129 2.18 -19.18 3.52
CA ARG A 129 2.49 -20.31 4.44
C ARG A 129 3.75 -20.05 5.26
N THR A 130 4.69 -19.27 4.72
CA THR A 130 5.95 -18.91 5.38
C THR A 130 5.92 -17.53 6.04
N GLN A 131 4.93 -16.68 5.72
CA GLN A 131 4.87 -15.29 6.18
C GLN A 131 3.67 -14.97 7.09
N LEU A 132 2.62 -15.81 7.08
CA LEU A 132 1.46 -15.64 7.95
C LEU A 132 1.47 -16.66 9.09
N PRO A 133 1.18 -16.24 10.34
CA PRO A 133 1.04 -17.14 11.47
C PRO A 133 -0.02 -18.20 11.15
N ALA A 134 0.19 -19.43 11.63
CA ALA A 134 -0.72 -20.54 11.42
C ALA A 134 -2.08 -20.33 12.12
N GLY A 135 -3.11 -21.05 11.66
CA GLY A 135 -4.47 -21.01 12.20
C GLY A 135 -5.38 -19.92 11.63
N ARG A 136 -6.53 -19.70 12.27
CA ARG A 136 -7.67 -18.86 11.86
C ARG A 136 -7.29 -17.41 11.58
N SER A 137 -6.22 -16.91 12.22
CA SER A 137 -5.71 -15.55 11.99
C SER A 137 -5.15 -15.35 10.57
N ARG A 138 -4.67 -16.41 9.90
CA ARG A 138 -4.14 -16.37 8.54
C ARG A 138 -5.14 -15.82 7.53
N HIS A 139 -6.41 -16.23 7.63
CA HIS A 139 -7.47 -15.77 6.73
C HIS A 139 -7.79 -14.31 6.91
N THR A 140 -7.82 -13.82 8.15
CA THR A 140 -8.06 -12.41 8.47
C THR A 140 -6.91 -11.53 7.95
N TRP A 141 -5.65 -11.96 8.11
CA TRP A 141 -4.51 -11.21 7.59
C TRP A 141 -4.46 -11.22 6.06
N ALA A 142 -4.77 -12.35 5.42
CA ALA A 142 -4.85 -12.44 3.97
C ALA A 142 -5.97 -11.57 3.39
N SER A 143 -7.15 -11.52 4.03
CA SER A 143 -8.25 -10.66 3.58
C SER A 143 -7.92 -9.18 3.74
N LEU A 144 -7.28 -8.79 4.85
CA LEU A 144 -6.83 -7.41 5.04
C LEU A 144 -5.81 -6.98 3.98
N ILE A 145 -4.83 -7.83 3.66
CA ILE A 145 -3.84 -7.55 2.60
C ILE A 145 -4.50 -7.50 1.22
N SER A 146 -5.47 -8.38 0.94
CA SER A 146 -6.23 -8.34 -0.32
C SER A 146 -7.03 -7.05 -0.47
N VAL A 147 -7.72 -6.61 0.58
CA VAL A 147 -8.51 -5.38 0.55
C VAL A 147 -7.60 -4.16 0.38
N SER A 148 -6.47 -4.10 1.10
CA SER A 148 -5.52 -3.00 0.92
C SER A 148 -4.88 -3.00 -0.48
N THR A 149 -4.63 -4.17 -1.07
CA THR A 149 -4.12 -4.27 -2.45
C THR A 149 -5.15 -3.76 -3.46
N LEU A 150 -6.45 -4.08 -3.27
CA LEU A 150 -7.52 -3.56 -4.12
C LEU A 150 -7.67 -2.04 -3.96
N MET A 151 -7.58 -1.52 -2.74
CA MET A 151 -7.63 -0.09 -2.46
C MET A 151 -6.44 0.66 -3.07
N PHE A 152 -5.24 0.07 -3.03
CA PHE A 152 -4.07 0.59 -3.70
C PHE A 152 -4.24 0.58 -5.23
N ALA A 153 -4.78 -0.50 -5.79
CA ALA A 153 -5.06 -0.59 -7.22
C ALA A 153 -6.12 0.43 -7.67
N SER A 154 -7.15 0.69 -6.86
CA SER A 154 -8.14 1.73 -7.17
C SER A 154 -7.53 3.13 -7.09
N ALA A 155 -6.63 3.37 -6.14
CA ALA A 155 -5.93 4.65 -6.03
C ALA A 155 -5.00 4.90 -7.22
N THR A 156 -4.37 3.85 -7.75
CA THR A 156 -3.29 3.96 -8.72
C THR A 156 -3.70 3.66 -10.16
N MET A 157 -4.23 2.47 -10.43
CA MET A 157 -4.54 2.04 -11.80
C MET A 157 -5.77 2.74 -12.37
N VAL A 158 -6.83 2.92 -11.58
CA VAL A 158 -8.06 3.57 -12.07
C VAL A 158 -7.77 5.03 -12.44
N VAL A 159 -7.09 5.76 -11.55
CA VAL A 159 -6.69 7.15 -11.79
C VAL A 159 -5.72 7.25 -12.96
N ALA A 160 -4.74 6.34 -13.08
CA ALA A 160 -3.82 6.34 -14.20
C ALA A 160 -4.51 6.09 -15.55
N ILE A 161 -5.50 5.19 -15.61
CA ILE A 161 -6.22 4.88 -16.86
C ILE A 161 -7.18 6.02 -17.23
N GLN A 162 -7.91 6.58 -16.26
CA GLN A 162 -8.84 7.69 -16.50
C GLN A 162 -8.17 8.95 -17.05
N ASN A 163 -6.90 9.19 -16.66
CA ASN A 163 -6.14 10.36 -17.10
C ASN A 163 -5.24 10.09 -18.30
N MET A 164 -5.28 8.88 -18.89
CA MET A 164 -4.57 8.66 -20.15
C MET A 164 -5.31 9.32 -21.31
N GLU A 165 -4.61 10.22 -22.00
CA GLU A 165 -5.11 10.91 -23.18
C GLU A 165 -5.04 9.94 -24.40
N SER A 166 -5.92 8.94 -24.43
CA SER A 166 -6.06 8.00 -25.54
C SER A 166 -7.52 7.87 -25.96
N PRO A 167 -7.84 8.01 -27.26
CA PRO A 167 -9.22 8.00 -27.77
C PRO A 167 -9.91 6.62 -27.70
N GLN A 168 -9.25 5.60 -27.15
CA GLN A 168 -9.76 4.23 -27.01
C GLN A 168 -10.09 3.86 -25.56
N ILE A 169 -9.85 4.75 -24.61
CA ILE A 169 -10.06 4.46 -23.19
C ILE A 169 -11.48 4.90 -22.81
N ASP A 170 -12.35 3.91 -22.76
CA ASP A 170 -13.70 4.03 -22.20
C ASP A 170 -13.64 3.84 -20.67
N ASP A 171 -14.51 4.48 -19.88
CA ASP A 171 -14.49 4.39 -18.41
C ASP A 171 -14.56 2.93 -17.92
N ASN A 172 -15.20 2.07 -18.72
CA ASN A 172 -15.28 0.62 -18.51
C ASN A 172 -13.91 -0.07 -18.47
N LEU A 173 -12.91 0.45 -19.20
CA LEU A 173 -11.55 -0.07 -19.22
C LEU A 173 -10.83 0.17 -17.88
N ALA A 174 -11.05 1.33 -17.25
CA ALA A 174 -10.47 1.64 -15.94
C ALA A 174 -10.96 0.66 -14.87
N TRP A 175 -12.27 0.35 -14.84
CA TRP A 175 -12.85 -0.64 -13.93
C TRP A 175 -12.44 -2.08 -14.28
N SER A 176 -12.21 -2.39 -15.55
CA SER A 176 -11.70 -3.71 -15.96
C SER A 176 -10.33 -4.04 -15.35
N SER A 177 -9.50 -3.02 -15.10
CA SER A 177 -8.21 -3.20 -14.44
C SER A 177 -8.34 -3.72 -13.00
N LEU A 178 -9.38 -3.29 -12.27
CA LEU A 178 -9.67 -3.81 -10.93
C LEU A 178 -10.11 -5.27 -10.98
N VAL A 179 -10.85 -5.69 -12.01
CA VAL A 179 -11.22 -7.09 -12.21
C VAL A 179 -9.97 -7.95 -12.44
N LEU A 180 -8.99 -7.45 -13.20
CA LEU A 180 -7.71 -8.14 -13.38
C LEU A 180 -6.92 -8.27 -12.07
N VAL A 181 -6.88 -7.21 -11.26
CA VAL A 181 -6.22 -7.26 -9.94
C VAL A 181 -6.95 -8.23 -9.00
N ALA A 182 -8.28 -8.20 -8.96
CA ALA A 182 -9.08 -9.15 -8.19
C ALA A 182 -8.82 -10.59 -8.65
N GLY A 183 -8.70 -10.84 -9.95
CA GLY A 183 -8.32 -12.13 -10.51
C GLY A 183 -6.91 -12.56 -10.09
N ALA A 184 -5.94 -11.65 -10.10
CA ALA A 184 -4.57 -11.92 -9.66
C ALA A 184 -4.50 -12.23 -8.15
N ILE A 185 -5.29 -11.54 -7.34
CA ILE A 185 -5.43 -11.84 -5.91
C ILE A 185 -6.09 -13.20 -5.72
N GLY A 186 -7.17 -13.50 -6.46
CA GLY A 186 -7.84 -14.80 -6.45
C GLY A 186 -6.91 -15.95 -6.85
N TRP A 187 -6.02 -15.74 -7.82
CA TRP A 187 -4.98 -16.69 -8.19
C TRP A 187 -3.94 -16.91 -7.07
N ALA A 188 -3.60 -15.85 -6.34
CA ALA A 188 -2.70 -15.93 -5.19
C ALA A 188 -3.39 -16.48 -3.91
N TRP A 189 -4.72 -16.63 -3.91
CA TRP A 189 -5.50 -17.07 -2.76
C TRP A 189 -5.42 -18.60 -2.52
N PRO A 190 -5.48 -19.09 -1.27
CA PRO A 190 -5.60 -20.52 -0.98
C PRO A 190 -6.71 -21.23 -1.74
N LYS A 191 -6.36 -22.37 -2.34
CA LYS A 191 -7.34 -23.35 -2.81
C LYS A 191 -7.95 -24.02 -1.57
N GLY A 192 -9.27 -24.22 -1.58
CA GLY A 192 -10.06 -24.61 -0.40
C GLY A 192 -9.59 -25.84 0.38
N ALA A 193 -8.83 -26.75 -0.24
CA ALA A 193 -8.24 -27.90 0.45
C ALA A 193 -7.25 -27.50 1.56
N GLU A 194 -6.43 -26.48 1.33
CA GLU A 194 -5.45 -25.98 2.32
C GLU A 194 -6.13 -25.27 3.51
N ILE A 195 -7.33 -24.74 3.29
CA ILE A 195 -8.12 -24.05 4.33
C ILE A 195 -8.64 -25.05 5.36
N ILE A 196 -9.06 -26.23 4.88
CA ILE A 196 -9.61 -27.28 5.74
C ILE A 196 -8.50 -27.90 6.58
N GLU A 197 -7.31 -28.13 6.01
CA GLU A 197 -6.13 -28.60 6.77
C GLU A 197 -5.73 -27.60 7.87
N ASP A 198 -5.55 -26.31 7.54
CA ASP A 198 -5.18 -25.27 8.52
C ASP A 198 -6.21 -25.13 9.67
N VAL A 199 -7.51 -25.26 9.37
CA VAL A 199 -8.57 -25.22 10.39
C VAL A 199 -8.59 -26.50 11.20
N SER A 200 -8.33 -27.65 10.58
CA SER A 200 -8.30 -28.93 11.28
C SER A 200 -7.12 -29.06 12.24
N GLU A 201 -5.93 -28.58 11.86
CA GLU A 201 -4.75 -28.53 12.73
C GLU A 201 -4.99 -27.66 13.97
N GLU A 202 -5.66 -26.51 13.82
CA GLU A 202 -5.99 -25.64 14.95
C GLU A 202 -7.05 -26.24 15.89
N ILE A 203 -8.03 -26.98 15.35
CA ILE A 203 -9.04 -27.68 16.18
C ILE A 203 -8.36 -28.79 16.98
N ILE A 204 -7.43 -29.53 16.36
CA ILE A 204 -6.69 -30.61 17.02
C ILE A 204 -5.78 -30.03 18.12
N GLU A 205 -5.06 -28.94 17.85
CA GLU A 205 -4.19 -28.29 18.85
C GLU A 205 -4.98 -27.71 20.03
N LYS A 206 -6.20 -27.18 19.81
CA LYS A 206 -7.07 -26.70 20.89
C LYS A 206 -7.77 -27.81 21.67
N ALA A 207 -7.86 -29.01 21.11
CA ALA A 207 -8.50 -30.15 21.73
C ALA A 207 -7.53 -31.00 22.58
N SER A 208 -6.21 -30.82 22.42
CA SER A 208 -5.15 -31.46 23.23
C SER A 208 -4.71 -30.59 24.40
#